data_AF-A0A6A5WF46-F1
#
_entry.id   AF-A0A6A5WF46-F1
#
_cell.length_a   1.000
_cell.length_b   1.000
_cell.length_c   1.000
_cell.angle_alpha   90.00
_cell.angle_beta   90.00
_cell.angle_gamma   90.00
#
_symmetry.space_group_name_H-M   'P 1'
#
loop_
_entity.id
_entity.type
_entity.pdbx_description
1 polymer ?
#
loop_
_entity_poly.entity_id
_entity_poly.type
_entity_poly.pdbx_seq_one_letter_code
_entity_poly.pdbx_strand_id
1 'polypeptide(L)' 'KVIINYRDFYNLSIFPTILFNRIYIIETFVYTNNPNKVLKNFYYLLKPSGILILYKVDFSYNLDKL' A
#
# COMPACT_ATOMS: atom_id res chain seq x y z
N LYS A 1 17.12 13.11 -3.42
CA LYS A 1 17.73 12.16 -2.45
C LYS A 1 16.74 11.02 -2.22
N VAL A 2 17.18 9.77 -2.34
CA VAL A 2 16.32 8.59 -2.10
C VAL A 2 16.67 8.03 -0.72
N ILE A 3 15.65 7.64 0.04
CA ILE A 3 15.80 6.99 1.36
C ILE A 3 15.11 5.64 1.27
N ILE A 4 15.80 4.58 1.69
CA ILE A 4 15.29 3.21 1.68
C ILE A 4 15.08 2.78 3.13
N ASN A 5 13.89 2.24 3.45
CA ASN A 5 13.56 1.72 4.76
C ASN A 5 12.88 0.35 4.63
N TYR A 6 13.43 -0.66 5.28
CA TYR A 6 12.82 -1.99 5.37
C TYR A 6 11.92 -2.06 6.60
N ARG A 7 10.62 -2.23 6.40
CA ARG A 7 9.59 -2.19 7.47
C ARG A 7 8.41 -3.09 7.12
N ASP A 8 7.63 -3.42 8.15
CA ASP A 8 6.35 -4.10 8.03
C ASP A 8 5.24 -3.10 7.65
N PHE A 9 4.52 -3.36 6.56
CA PHE A 9 3.43 -2.50 6.10
C PHE A 9 2.19 -2.52 7.01
N TYR A 10 2.10 -3.46 7.96
CA TYR A 10 1.08 -3.43 9.02
C TYR A 10 1.32 -2.34 10.07
N ASN A 11 2.53 -1.79 10.16
CA ASN A 11 2.88 -0.74 11.11
C ASN A 11 3.78 0.33 10.48
N LEU A 12 3.16 1.45 10.11
CA LEU A 12 3.84 2.59 9.46
C LEU A 12 4.02 3.79 10.41
N SER A 13 3.91 3.60 11.73
CA SER A 13 3.94 4.69 12.72
C SER A 13 5.25 5.48 12.79
N ILE A 14 6.33 4.94 12.22
CA ILE A 14 7.61 5.64 12.09
C ILE A 14 7.52 6.85 11.15
N PHE A 15 6.57 6.84 10.22
CA PHE A 15 6.32 7.96 9.34
C PHE A 15 5.32 8.90 10.01
N PRO A 16 5.59 10.21 10.04
CA PRO A 16 4.60 11.21 10.39
C PRO A 16 3.31 11.04 9.59
N THR A 17 2.18 11.34 10.22
CA THR A 17 0.93 11.49 9.49
C THR A 17 1.03 12.65 8.49
N ILE A 18 0.25 12.60 7.39
CA ILE A 18 0.11 13.73 6.46
C ILE A 18 1.46 14.10 5.80
N LEU A 19 2.32 13.11 5.57
CA LEU A 19 3.66 13.34 5.02
C LEU A 19 3.69 13.31 3.48
N PHE A 20 2.98 12.37 2.87
CA PHE A 20 3.14 12.06 1.44
C PHE A 20 2.00 12.63 0.59
N ASN A 21 2.36 13.15 -0.59
CA ASN A 21 1.39 13.56 -1.60
C ASN A 21 0.89 12.37 -2.43
N ARG A 22 1.73 11.35 -2.63
CA ARG A 22 1.43 10.16 -3.41
C ARG A 22 2.08 8.95 -2.77
N ILE A 23 1.36 7.84 -2.73
CA ILE A 23 1.87 6.55 -2.28
C ILE A 23 1.59 5.53 -3.38
N TYR A 24 2.61 4.74 -3.72
CA TYR A 24 2.51 3.66 -4.68
C TYR A 24 2.73 2.34 -3.93
N ILE A 25 1.79 1.42 -4.06
CA ILE A 25 1.86 0.09 -3.47
C ILE A 25 1.72 -0.97 -4.57
N ILE A 26 2.44 -2.08 -4.43
CA ILE A 26 2.51 -3.16 -5.40
C ILE A 26 2.17 -4.46 -4.68
N GLU A 27 1.21 -5.22 -5.20
CA GLU A 27 0.73 -6.52 -4.65
C GLU A 27 0.38 -6.54 -3.15
N THR A 28 0.28 -5.37 -2.50
CA THR A 28 0.35 -5.31 -1.03
C THR A 28 -0.88 -5.94 -0.37
N PHE A 29 -2.06 -5.81 -0.99
CA PHE A 29 -3.29 -6.38 -0.44
C PHE A 29 -3.45 -7.88 -0.66
N VAL A 30 -2.61 -8.51 -1.50
CA VAL A 30 -2.61 -9.98 -1.66
C VAL A 30 -1.93 -10.64 -0.46
N TYR A 31 -0.99 -9.95 0.19
CA TYR A 31 -0.22 -10.44 1.33
C TYR A 31 -0.79 -10.05 2.69
N THR A 32 -2.06 -9.61 2.76
CA THR A 32 -2.68 -9.19 4.03
C THR A 32 -3.95 -9.94 4.37
N ASN A 33 -4.08 -10.28 5.65
CA ASN A 33 -5.31 -10.86 6.21
C ASN A 33 -6.29 -9.76 6.68
N ASN A 34 -5.88 -8.49 6.67
CA ASN A 34 -6.73 -7.36 7.07
C ASN A 34 -6.46 -6.13 6.19
N PRO A 35 -6.98 -6.12 4.94
CA PRO A 35 -6.70 -5.06 3.97
C PRO A 35 -7.22 -3.70 4.43
N ASN A 36 -8.32 -3.66 5.19
CA ASN A 36 -8.89 -2.42 5.71
C ASN A 36 -7.93 -1.72 6.70
N LYS A 37 -7.29 -2.50 7.60
CA LYS A 37 -6.28 -1.95 8.52
C LYS A 37 -5.08 -1.39 7.74
N VAL A 38 -4.60 -2.12 6.75
CA VAL A 38 -3.44 -1.72 5.94
C VAL A 38 -3.77 -0.46 5.12
N LEU A 39 -4.94 -0.41 4.47
CA LEU A 39 -5.42 0.77 3.74
C LEU A 39 -5.50 2.00 4.66
N LYS A 40 -6.04 1.83 5.87
CA LYS A 40 -6.13 2.89 6.88
C LYS A 40 -4.76 3.44 7.27
N ASN A 41 -3.75 2.58 7.42
CA ASN A 41 -2.38 3.00 7.70
C ASN A 41 -1.83 3.90 6.57
N PHE A 42 -1.97 3.48 5.30
CA PHE A 42 -1.52 4.29 4.17
C PHE A 42 -2.27 5.61 4.07
N TYR A 43 -3.58 5.60 4.32
CA TYR A 43 -4.41 6.80 4.30
C TYR A 43 -3.92 7.87 5.30
N TYR A 44 -3.54 7.48 6.52
CA TYR A 44 -3.05 8.45 7.51
C TYR A 44 -1.72 9.12 7.14
N LEU A 45 -0.93 8.48 6.29
CA LEU A 45 0.32 9.06 5.80
C LEU A 45 0.11 10.06 4.66
N LEU A 46 -1.07 10.04 4.01
CA LEU A 46 -1.37 10.95 2.91
C LEU A 46 -1.77 12.33 3.41
N LYS A 47 -1.32 13.35 2.69
CA LYS A 47 -1.85 14.71 2.81
C LYS A 47 -3.32 14.76 2.35
N PRO A 48 -4.10 15.78 2.76
CA PRO A 48 -5.37 16.09 2.11
C PRO A 48 -5.20 16.14 0.59
N SER A 49 -6.11 15.50 -0.16
CA SER A 49 -6.02 15.32 -1.62
C SER A 49 -4.84 14.47 -2.12
N GLY A 50 -4.16 13.76 -1.22
CA GLY A 50 -3.13 12.80 -1.57
C GLY A 50 -3.69 11.59 -2.30
N ILE A 51 -2.86 10.95 -3.13
CA ILE A 51 -3.29 9.85 -4.01
C ILE A 51 -2.59 8.56 -3.59
N LEU A 52 -3.38 7.51 -3.36
CA LEU A 52 -2.90 6.14 -3.23
C LEU A 52 -3.10 5.43 -4.57
N ILE A 53 -2.03 4.85 -5.11
CA ILE A 53 -2.08 4.01 -6.31
C ILE A 53 -1.71 2.59 -5.93
N LEU A 54 -2.58 1.63 -6.24
CA LEU A 54 -2.34 0.21 -6.10
C LEU A 54 -2.10 -0.41 -7.47
N TYR A 55 -0.95 -1.04 -7.64
CA TYR A 55 -0.70 -1.97 -8.73
C TYR A 55 -0.93 -3.40 -8.23
N LYS A 56 -1.84 -4.09 -8.91
CA LYS A 56 -2.15 -5.51 -8.69
C LYS A 56 -2.06 -6.25 -10.02
N VAL A 57 -1.46 -7.44 -10.00
CA VAL A 57 -1.51 -8.41 -11.08
C VAL A 57 -2.82 -9.19 -10.95
N ASP A 58 -3.61 -9.15 -12.02
CA ASP A 58 -4.83 -9.94 -12.11
C ASP A 58 -4.52 -11.30 -12.75
N PHE A 59 -4.61 -12.37 -11.96
CA PHE A 59 -4.39 -13.74 -12.40
C PHE A 59 -5.67 -14.46 -12.85
N SER A 60 -6.81 -13.77 -12.90
CA SER A 60 -8.11 -14.36 -13.29
C SER A 60 -8.11 -15.00 -14.69
N TYR A 61 -7.12 -14.69 -15.54
CA TYR A 61 -7.03 -15.23 -16.91
C TYR A 61 -6.42 -16.64 -17.04
N ASN A 62 -5.91 -17.26 -15.96
CA ASN A 62 -5.14 -18.51 -16.04
C ASN A 62 -5.79 -19.74 -15.37
N LEU A 63 -6.99 -19.63 -14.80
CA LEU A 63 -7.67 -20.76 -14.15
C LEU A 63 -8.63 -21.51 -15.08
N ASP A 64 -9.09 -20.89 -16.17
CA ASP A 64 -10.00 -21.52 -17.13
C ASP A 64 -9.27 -22.39 -18.18
N LYS A 65 -7.95 -22.62 -18.01
CA LYS A 65 -7.10 -23.37 -18.96
C LYS A 65 -6.27 -24.50 -18.34
N LEU A 66 -6.58 -24.92 -17.11
CA LEU A 66 -5.95 -26.08 -16.47
C LEU A 66 -6.96 -27.22 -16.29
#